data_AF-A0A355AWH6-F1
#
_entry.id   AF-A0A355AWH6-F1
#
_cell.length_a   1.000
_cell.length_b   1.000
_cell.length_c   1.000
_cell.angle_alpha   90.00
_cell.angle_beta   90.00
_cell.angle_gamma   90.00
#
_symmetry.space_group_name_H-M   'P 1'
#
loop_
_entity.id
_entity.type
_entity.pdbx_description
1 polymer ?
#
loop_
_entity_poly.entity_id
_entity_poly.type
_entity_poly.pdbx_seq_one_letter_code
_entity_poly.pdbx_strand_id
1 'polypeptide(L)'
;MFWAHFILESALTSRLHRPLILIFALLLLAGCQTLKQKTDAPRSEIRFYTINNLDQQRELSWLPKRHAEGCFNLPVSLHLFRIAQIGFTSCSVYRSKGCAPTHIHPMVWSGKIRKNSNKQEPTFKMTEGAMWLFSRGREAAVRSWQCSH
;
A
#
# COMPACT_ATOMS: atom_id res chain seq x y z
N MET A 1 -6.70 23.84 -78.89
CA MET A 1 -7.28 25.00 -78.18
C MET A 1 -8.09 24.41 -77.04
N PHE A 2 -7.77 24.47 -75.75
CA PHE A 2 -7.23 25.55 -74.92
C PHE A 2 -6.37 24.96 -73.80
N TRP A 3 -5.09 25.34 -73.76
CA TRP A 3 -4.27 25.32 -72.55
C TRP A 3 -4.59 26.59 -71.77
N ALA A 4 -5.22 26.49 -70.60
CA ALA A 4 -5.16 27.47 -69.50
C ALA A 4 -6.25 27.16 -68.48
N HIS A 5 -6.00 26.24 -67.54
CA HIS A 5 -6.73 26.26 -66.25
C HIS A 5 -6.03 25.49 -65.11
N PHE A 6 -4.78 25.03 -65.32
CA PHE A 6 -4.07 24.16 -64.37
C PHE A 6 -2.97 24.89 -63.58
N ILE A 7 -3.15 26.18 -63.29
CA ILE A 7 -2.26 26.94 -62.40
C ILE A 7 -3.12 27.91 -61.57
N LEU A 8 -4.01 27.41 -60.71
CA LEU A 8 -4.61 28.25 -59.66
C LEU A 8 -5.06 27.50 -58.38
N GLU A 9 -4.80 26.20 -58.23
CA GLU A 9 -5.19 25.46 -57.00
C GLU A 9 -4.04 25.20 -56.03
N SER A 10 -2.79 25.47 -56.40
CA SER A 10 -1.61 25.15 -55.58
C SER A 10 -1.27 26.21 -54.51
N ALA A 11 -1.98 27.34 -54.46
CA ALA A 11 -1.61 28.47 -53.60
C ALA A 11 -2.39 28.56 -52.27
N LEU A 12 -3.53 27.86 -52.13
CA LEU A 12 -4.38 27.99 -50.94
C LEU A 12 -4.09 26.96 -49.83
N THR A 13 -3.42 25.85 -50.16
CA THR A 13 -3.17 24.77 -49.19
C THR A 13 -1.98 25.03 -48.27
N SER A 14 -1.05 25.93 -48.63
CA SER A 14 0.16 26.18 -47.83
C SER A 14 -0.03 27.15 -46.65
N ARG A 15 -1.04 28.03 -46.70
CA ARG A 15 -1.25 29.05 -45.65
C ARG A 15 -2.01 28.54 -44.43
N LEU A 16 -2.82 27.49 -44.58
CA LEU A 16 -3.62 26.91 -43.49
C LEU A 16 -2.82 25.92 -42.61
N HIS A 17 -1.74 25.34 -43.13
CA HIS A 17 -0.93 24.36 -42.41
C HIS A 17 -0.05 24.98 -41.32
N ARG A 18 0.46 26.20 -41.55
CA ARG A 18 1.33 26.92 -40.60
C ARG A 18 0.67 27.19 -39.23
N PRO A 19 -0.57 27.72 -39.15
CA PRO A 19 -1.22 27.94 -37.85
C PRO A 19 -1.57 26.63 -37.16
N LEU A 20 -1.93 25.58 -37.91
CA LEU A 20 -2.24 24.26 -37.37
C LEU A 20 -1.04 23.58 -36.69
N ILE A 21 0.15 23.69 -37.29
CA ILE A 21 1.40 23.20 -36.70
C ILE A 21 1.76 23.96 -35.42
N LEU A 22 1.55 25.28 -35.40
CA LEU A 22 1.80 26.11 -34.23
C LEU A 22 0.84 25.79 -33.07
N ILE A 23 -0.45 25.58 -33.37
CA ILE A 23 -1.44 25.15 -32.37
C ILE A 23 -1.09 23.77 -31.81
N PHE A 24 -0.69 22.83 -32.66
CA PHE A 24 -0.26 21.50 -32.24
C PHE A 24 1.00 21.56 -31.34
N ALA A 25 1.97 22.40 -31.67
CA ALA A 25 3.16 22.62 -30.85
C ALA A 25 2.83 23.27 -29.49
N LEU A 26 1.91 24.24 -29.46
CA LEU A 26 1.42 24.87 -28.22
C LEU A 26 0.65 23.88 -27.32
N LEU A 27 -0.13 22.97 -27.90
CA LEU A 27 -0.83 21.91 -27.16
C LEU A 27 0.13 20.89 -26.56
N LEU A 28 1.23 20.54 -27.25
CA LEU A 28 2.26 19.64 -26.72
C LEU A 28 3.03 20.28 -25.55
N LEU A 29 3.24 21.60 -25.55
CA LEU A 29 3.92 22.31 -24.47
C LEU A 29 3.05 22.49 -23.21
N ALA A 30 1.72 22.48 -23.35
CA ALA A 30 0.78 22.59 -22.22
C ALA A 30 0.61 21.27 -21.43
N GLY A 31 1.16 20.15 -21.92
CA GLY A 31 1.02 18.82 -21.30
C GLY A 31 1.88 18.56 -20.06
N CYS A 32 2.82 19.46 -19.72
CA CYS A 32 3.68 19.28 -18.55
C CYS A 32 3.08 19.97 -17.32
N GLN A 33 1.88 19.53 -16.91
CA GLN A 33 1.41 19.83 -15.56
C GLN A 33 2.12 18.88 -14.61
N THR A 34 3.21 19.34 -13.98
CA THR A 34 3.80 18.68 -12.83
C THR A 34 2.71 18.50 -11.78
N LEU A 35 2.15 17.30 -11.72
CA LEU A 35 1.25 16.86 -10.67
C LEU A 35 2.00 17.10 -9.35
N LYS A 36 1.62 18.13 -8.58
CA LYS A 36 2.17 18.32 -7.23
C LYS A 36 1.85 17.05 -6.45
N GLN A 37 2.85 16.19 -6.33
CA GLN A 37 2.78 14.98 -5.53
C GLN A 37 2.55 15.46 -4.10
N LYS A 38 1.31 15.37 -3.63
CA LYS A 38 0.99 15.57 -2.23
C LYS A 38 1.86 14.58 -1.48
N THR A 39 2.81 15.10 -0.70
CA THR A 39 3.61 14.27 0.20
C THR A 39 2.65 13.74 1.25
N ASP A 40 1.98 12.63 0.94
CA ASP A 40 1.21 11.87 1.91
C ASP A 40 2.21 11.46 2.99
N ALA A 41 2.02 11.97 4.21
CA ALA A 41 2.75 11.51 5.38
C ALA A 41 2.72 9.97 5.39
N PRO A 42 3.80 9.29 5.84
CA PRO A 42 3.86 7.84 5.82
C PRO A 42 2.62 7.27 6.52
N ARG A 43 1.72 6.70 5.71
CA ARG A 43 0.42 6.27 6.18
C ARG A 43 0.63 5.06 7.07
N SER A 44 0.26 5.17 8.34
CA SER A 44 0.31 4.04 9.26
C SER A 44 -0.56 2.91 8.73
N GLU A 45 -0.07 1.68 8.83
CA GLU A 45 -0.75 0.51 8.29
C GLU A 45 -0.35 -0.76 9.05
N ILE A 46 -1.35 -1.60 9.35
CA ILE A 46 -1.15 -2.99 9.74
C ILE A 46 -1.59 -3.90 8.60
N ARG A 47 -0.74 -4.86 8.21
CA ARG A 47 -1.02 -5.85 7.16
C ARG A 47 -0.99 -7.24 7.74
N PHE A 48 -1.93 -8.06 7.30
CA PHE A 48 -2.10 -9.44 7.76
C PHE A 48 -1.87 -10.39 6.59
N TYR A 49 -1.13 -11.46 6.84
CA TYR A 49 -0.79 -12.46 5.82
C TYR A 49 -1.30 -13.83 6.25
N THR A 50 -1.93 -14.54 5.32
CA THR A 50 -2.20 -15.98 5.42
C THR A 50 -1.13 -16.75 4.65
N ILE A 51 -1.01 -18.05 4.89
CA ILE A 51 -0.13 -18.94 4.13
C ILE A 51 -0.92 -20.17 3.67
N ASN A 52 -0.51 -20.78 2.55
CA ASN A 52 -1.08 -22.05 2.10
C ASN A 52 -0.11 -23.22 2.34
N ASN A 53 -0.54 -24.43 1.96
CA ASN A 53 0.27 -25.65 2.12
C ASN A 53 1.53 -25.69 1.24
N LEU A 54 1.66 -24.77 0.29
CA LEU A 54 2.83 -24.60 -0.58
C LEU A 54 3.72 -23.43 -0.12
N ASP A 55 3.57 -22.96 1.13
CA ASP A 55 4.31 -21.83 1.71
C ASP A 55 4.09 -20.48 1.01
N GLN A 56 3.05 -20.37 0.18
CA GLN A 56 2.73 -19.13 -0.51
C GLN A 56 1.93 -18.20 0.40
N GLN A 57 2.42 -16.97 0.53
CA GLN A 57 1.83 -15.96 1.39
C GLN A 57 0.85 -15.08 0.61
N ARG A 58 -0.24 -14.70 1.26
CA ARG A 58 -1.25 -13.79 0.70
C ARG A 58 -1.61 -12.71 1.71
N GLU A 59 -1.58 -11.45 1.28
CA GLU A 59 -2.05 -10.34 2.09
C GLU A 59 -3.59 -10.27 2.12
N LEU A 60 -4.15 -9.96 3.28
CA LEU A 60 -5.57 -9.66 3.47
C LEU A 60 -5.82 -8.14 3.40
N SER A 61 -5.86 -7.61 2.17
CA SER A 61 -5.97 -6.15 1.94
C SER A 61 -7.35 -5.54 2.16
N TRP A 62 -8.39 -6.36 2.17
CA TRP A 62 -9.80 -5.93 2.27
C TRP A 62 -10.24 -5.57 3.70
N LEU A 63 -9.40 -5.79 4.71
CA LEU A 63 -9.77 -5.52 6.10
C LEU A 63 -9.92 -4.01 6.33
N PRO A 64 -11.02 -3.57 6.96
CA PRO A 64 -11.24 -2.16 7.26
C PRO A 64 -10.33 -1.68 8.40
N LYS A 65 -10.18 -0.36 8.54
CA LYS A 65 -9.47 0.28 9.67
C LYS A 65 -8.00 -0.13 9.87
N ARG A 66 -7.35 -0.69 8.84
CA ARG A 66 -5.92 -1.02 8.85
C ARG A 66 -4.98 0.18 9.04
N HIS A 67 -5.49 1.39 8.83
CA HIS A 67 -4.74 2.65 8.94
C HIS A 67 -5.14 3.48 10.17
N ALA A 68 -5.99 2.95 11.04
CA ALA A 68 -6.51 3.68 12.19
C ALA A 68 -5.91 3.13 13.49
N GLU A 69 -5.69 4.02 14.44
CA GLU A 69 -5.44 3.68 15.84
C GLU A 69 -6.73 3.20 16.51
N GLY A 70 -6.58 2.35 17.53
CA GLY A 70 -7.67 1.84 18.34
C GLY A 70 -7.80 0.32 18.27
N CYS A 71 -8.84 -0.21 18.92
CA CYS A 71 -9.16 -1.63 18.95
C CYS A 71 -10.24 -1.96 17.90
N PHE A 72 -9.97 -2.97 17.06
CA PHE A 72 -10.89 -3.39 16.01
C PHE A 72 -11.12 -4.89 16.04
N ASN A 73 -12.38 -5.28 15.93
CA ASN A 73 -12.80 -6.67 15.89
C ASN A 73 -12.88 -7.17 14.45
N LEU A 74 -12.43 -8.41 14.23
CA LEU A 74 -12.73 -9.14 13.01
C LEU A 74 -14.14 -9.73 13.10
N PRO A 75 -14.92 -9.72 11.99
CA PRO A 75 -16.24 -10.34 11.97
C PRO A 75 -16.14 -11.85 12.24
N VAL A 76 -15.15 -12.50 11.64
CA VAL A 76 -14.83 -13.93 11.77
C VAL A 76 -13.43 -14.12 12.35
N SER A 77 -13.12 -15.32 12.83
CA SER A 77 -11.75 -15.68 13.20
C SER A 77 -10.91 -15.83 11.93
N LEU A 78 -9.73 -15.23 11.88
CA LEU A 78 -8.79 -15.40 10.76
C LEU A 78 -7.55 -16.14 11.25
N HIS A 79 -7.16 -17.20 10.54
CA HIS A 79 -5.88 -17.87 10.76
C HIS A 79 -4.80 -17.09 10.02
N LEU A 80 -3.91 -16.46 10.78
CA LEU A 80 -2.87 -15.59 10.25
C LEU A 80 -1.51 -16.26 10.45
N PHE A 81 -0.62 -16.03 9.49
CA PHE A 81 0.76 -16.52 9.48
C PHE A 81 1.74 -15.43 9.94
N ARG A 82 1.61 -14.23 9.36
CA ARG A 82 2.55 -13.12 9.57
C ARG A 82 1.81 -11.80 9.63
N ILE A 83 2.38 -10.86 10.37
CA ILE A 83 1.88 -9.50 10.50
C ILE A 83 2.98 -8.51 10.16
N ALA A 84 2.62 -7.45 9.43
CA ALA A 84 3.47 -6.30 9.21
C ALA A 84 2.82 -5.07 9.86
N GLN A 85 3.63 -4.24 10.51
CA GLN A 85 3.21 -3.00 11.11
C GLN A 85 4.13 -1.88 10.64
N ILE A 86 3.54 -0.80 10.14
CA ILE A 86 4.20 0.35 9.53
C ILE A 86 3.61 1.62 10.16
N GLY A 87 4.45 2.59 10.53
CA GLY A 87 4.03 3.93 10.98
C GLY A 87 3.36 4.06 12.35
N PHE A 88 2.79 2.99 12.90
CA PHE A 88 2.35 2.93 14.31
C PHE A 88 3.53 2.80 15.29
N THR A 89 3.34 3.28 16.52
CA THR A 89 4.30 3.06 17.61
C THR A 89 4.28 1.61 18.08
N SER A 90 3.08 1.04 18.21
CA SER A 90 2.93 -0.39 18.50
C SER A 90 1.61 -0.96 18.01
N CYS A 91 1.61 -2.25 17.69
CA CYS A 91 0.39 -3.01 17.49
C CYS A 91 0.40 -4.35 18.23
N SER A 92 -0.79 -4.85 18.54
CA SER A 92 -1.03 -6.12 19.21
C SER A 92 -2.18 -6.85 18.52
N VAL A 93 -2.14 -8.18 18.52
CA VAL A 93 -3.20 -9.04 18.00
C VAL A 93 -3.69 -10.01 19.05
N TYR A 94 -4.97 -10.35 18.99
CA TYR A 94 -5.67 -11.03 20.08
C TYR A 94 -6.48 -12.23 19.58
N ARG A 95 -6.52 -13.29 20.38
CA ARG A 95 -7.34 -14.50 20.12
C ARG A 95 -8.83 -14.29 20.37
N SER A 96 -9.22 -13.24 21.12
CA SER A 96 -10.61 -12.88 21.39
C SER A 96 -10.95 -11.53 20.76
N LYS A 97 -12.23 -11.16 20.77
CA LYS A 97 -12.66 -9.79 20.48
C LYS A 97 -12.29 -8.86 21.65
N GLY A 98 -12.31 -7.55 21.40
CA GLY A 98 -12.23 -6.51 22.42
C GLY A 98 -10.84 -6.17 22.94
N CYS A 99 -9.77 -6.71 22.33
CA CYS A 99 -8.38 -6.37 22.66
C CYS A 99 -8.02 -6.52 24.14
N ALA A 100 -8.63 -7.50 24.83
CA ALA A 100 -8.35 -7.76 26.23
C ALA A 100 -6.92 -8.30 26.41
N PRO A 101 -6.09 -7.75 27.32
CA PRO A 101 -4.69 -8.13 27.49
C PRO A 101 -4.45 -9.62 27.78
N THR A 102 -5.40 -10.30 28.40
CA THR A 102 -5.34 -11.76 28.68
C THR A 102 -5.43 -12.64 27.42
N HIS A 103 -5.78 -12.04 26.28
CA HIS A 103 -5.96 -12.72 25.00
C HIS A 103 -4.95 -12.30 23.93
N ILE A 104 -3.94 -11.53 24.30
CA ILE A 104 -2.89 -11.10 23.38
C ILE A 104 -2.04 -12.29 22.92
N HIS A 105 -1.72 -12.31 21.63
CA HIS A 105 -0.78 -13.29 21.09
C HIS A 105 0.66 -12.80 21.30
N PRO A 106 1.55 -13.65 21.84
CA PRO A 106 2.97 -13.35 21.88
C PRO A 106 3.58 -13.49 20.48
N MET A 107 4.22 -12.43 20.01
CA MET A 107 4.82 -12.28 18.69
C MET A 107 6.35 -12.26 18.78
N VAL A 108 7.02 -12.72 17.73
CA VAL A 108 8.48 -12.70 17.62
C VAL A 108 8.90 -12.13 16.28
N TRP A 109 9.97 -11.34 16.27
CA TRP A 109 10.54 -10.81 15.04
C TRP A 109 11.44 -11.84 14.36
N SER A 110 11.16 -12.15 13.10
CA SER A 110 11.97 -13.08 12.31
C SER A 110 12.85 -12.39 11.25
N GLY A 111 12.89 -11.07 11.23
CA GLY A 111 13.74 -10.31 10.31
C GLY A 111 15.17 -10.14 10.81
N LYS A 112 16.03 -9.58 9.96
CA LYS A 112 17.40 -9.20 10.35
C LYS A 112 17.34 -8.18 11.49
N ILE A 113 18.13 -8.39 12.54
CA ILE A 113 18.25 -7.42 13.63
C ILE A 113 19.43 -6.49 13.36
N ARG A 114 19.30 -5.23 13.77
CA ARG A 114 20.47 -4.37 14.05
C ARG A 114 21.02 -4.74 15.43
N LYS A 115 22.33 -4.55 15.67
CA LYS A 115 22.97 -4.84 16.98
C LYS A 115 22.13 -4.20 18.11
N ASN A 116 21.92 -4.93 19.20
CA ASN A 116 21.21 -4.51 20.43
C ASN A 116 19.68 -4.37 20.35
N SER A 117 18.97 -5.12 19.49
CA SER A 117 17.50 -5.17 19.55
C SER A 117 17.00 -6.49 20.11
N ASN A 118 16.22 -6.42 21.19
CA ASN A 118 15.55 -7.54 21.86
C ASN A 118 14.32 -8.08 21.08
N LYS A 119 14.11 -7.69 19.83
CA LYS A 119 12.95 -8.09 19.02
C LYS A 119 12.83 -9.62 18.80
N GLN A 120 13.89 -10.39 19.02
CA GLN A 120 13.88 -11.85 18.96
C GLN A 120 13.25 -12.52 20.20
N GLU A 121 13.06 -11.78 21.29
CA GLU A 121 12.29 -12.29 22.43
C GLU A 121 10.79 -12.15 22.16
N PRO A 122 9.96 -13.11 22.60
CA PRO A 122 8.52 -12.99 22.50
C PRO A 122 8.01 -11.70 23.18
N THR A 123 7.26 -10.91 22.43
CA THR A 123 6.66 -9.65 22.90
C THR A 123 5.17 -9.64 22.62
N PHE A 124 4.42 -8.89 23.43
CA PHE A 124 3.00 -8.64 23.19
C PHE A 124 2.76 -7.38 22.34
N LYS A 125 3.78 -6.55 22.17
CA LYS A 125 3.72 -5.31 21.39
C LYS A 125 4.69 -5.40 20.21
N MET A 126 4.14 -5.46 19.01
CA MET A 126 4.89 -5.38 17.75
C MET A 126 5.22 -3.92 17.49
N THR A 127 6.50 -3.61 17.41
CA THR A 127 7.01 -2.33 16.88
C THR A 127 7.19 -2.41 15.37
N GLU A 128 7.59 -1.31 14.73
CA GLU A 128 7.68 -1.25 13.27
C GLU A 128 8.49 -2.41 12.67
N GLY A 129 7.92 -3.02 11.62
CA GLY A 129 8.53 -4.07 10.84
C GLY A 129 7.54 -5.01 10.12
N ALA A 130 8.02 -5.70 9.09
CA ALA A 130 7.21 -6.55 8.21
C ALA A 130 7.23 -8.06 8.49
N MET A 131 8.00 -8.51 9.48
CA MET A 131 8.31 -9.93 9.75
C MET A 131 7.96 -10.36 11.18
N TRP A 132 6.78 -9.96 11.67
CA TRP A 132 6.27 -10.46 12.94
C TRP A 132 5.55 -11.80 12.75
N LEU A 133 5.99 -12.80 13.51
CA LEU A 133 5.42 -14.15 13.52
C LEU A 133 4.84 -14.47 14.89
N PHE A 134 3.96 -15.46 14.96
CA PHE A 134 3.46 -15.98 16.23
C PHE A 134 4.55 -16.81 16.91
N SER A 135 4.80 -16.57 18.20
CA SER A 135 5.85 -17.30 18.94
C SER A 135 5.49 -18.77 19.23
N ARG A 136 4.20 -19.11 19.26
CA ARG A 136 3.68 -20.44 19.66
C ARG A 136 3.31 -21.35 18.49
N GLY A 137 3.63 -20.96 17.26
CA GLY A 137 3.28 -21.76 16.09
C GLY A 137 3.42 -20.99 14.79
N ARG A 138 3.24 -21.71 13.69
CA ARG A 138 3.32 -21.14 12.34
C ARG A 138 2.17 -20.17 12.07
N GLU A 139 0.97 -20.49 12.55
CA GLU A 139 -0.24 -19.67 12.38
C GLU A 139 -1.01 -19.57 13.68
N ALA A 140 -1.84 -18.54 13.82
CA ALA A 140 -2.76 -18.43 14.94
C ALA A 140 -4.10 -17.81 14.54
N ALA A 141 -5.16 -18.24 15.23
CA ALA A 141 -6.49 -17.65 15.12
C ALA A 141 -6.53 -16.27 15.80
N VAL A 142 -6.85 -15.24 15.03
CA VAL A 142 -6.96 -13.84 15.46
C VAL A 142 -8.40 -13.36 15.32
N ARG A 143 -8.86 -12.61 16.33
CA ARG A 143 -10.24 -12.09 16.43
C ARG A 143 -10.30 -10.58 16.62
N SER A 144 -9.24 -9.94 17.10
CA SER A 144 -9.12 -8.49 17.10
C SER A 144 -7.66 -8.05 17.03
N TRP A 145 -7.44 -6.79 16.69
CA TRP A 145 -6.13 -6.14 16.74
C TRP A 145 -6.27 -4.75 17.35
N GLN A 146 -5.16 -4.25 17.87
CA GLN A 146 -5.05 -2.89 18.38
C GLN A 146 -3.75 -2.27 17.89
N CYS A 147 -3.80 -1.01 17.49
CA CYS A 147 -2.62 -0.21 17.19
C CYS A 147 -2.68 1.12 17.93
N SER A 148 -1.51 1.69 18.26
CA SER A 148 -1.38 3.00 18.89
C SER A 148 -0.26 3.84 18.27
N HIS A 149 -0.39 5.16 18.38
CA HIS A 149 0.73 6.10 18.20
C HIS A 149 1.50 6.33 19.51
#